data_AF-A0AAE0FCB4-F1
#
_entry.id   AF-A0AAE0FCB4-F1
#
_cell.length_a   1.000
_cell.length_b   1.000
_cell.length_c   1.000
_cell.angle_alpha   90.00
_cell.angle_beta   90.00
_cell.angle_gamma   90.00
#
_symmetry.space_group_name_H-M   'P 1'
#
loop_
_entity.id
_entity.type
_entity.pdbx_description
1 polymer ?
#
loop_
_entity_poly.entity_id
_entity_poly.type
_entity_poly.pdbx_seq_one_letter_code
_entity_poly.pdbx_strand_id
1 'polypeptide(L)'
;ELGCYGLQAVSCDDFLAAMADANGADLGSFNLWYSQAGTPELHIDASYDAAAKTYTLKCTQKVPATPGQPTKAPMVLPLAVGLLGAQGGDLDLTLEGASKGTTCVLRMTESQQNFVFTDSAVTCPSPAVRVLEAPAAASLLRNFSAPVKLTTNQV
;
A
#
# COMPACT_ATOMS: atom_id res chain seq x y z
N GLU A 1 -1.55 9.60 -48.80
CA GLU A 1 -0.29 9.52 -48.03
C GLU A 1 -0.58 8.80 -46.72
N LEU A 2 0.08 7.66 -46.50
CA LEU A 2 -0.06 6.86 -45.29
C LEU A 2 0.67 7.60 -44.16
N GLY A 3 -0.08 8.07 -43.16
CA GLY A 3 0.46 8.70 -41.97
C GLY A 3 1.29 7.71 -41.17
N CYS A 4 2.61 7.83 -41.27
CA CYS A 4 3.57 7.19 -40.38
C CYS A 4 3.32 7.71 -38.96
N TYR A 5 2.56 6.99 -38.14
CA TYR A 5 2.66 7.12 -36.70
C TYR A 5 4.08 6.66 -36.31
N GLY A 6 4.89 7.62 -35.87
CA GLY A 6 6.31 7.47 -35.62
C GLY A 6 6.59 6.42 -34.55
N LEU A 7 7.38 5.41 -34.91
CA LEU A 7 8.04 4.52 -33.96
C LEU A 7 9.15 5.31 -33.27
N GLN A 8 8.80 6.06 -32.23
CA GLN A 8 9.77 6.75 -31.39
C GLN A 8 10.31 5.77 -30.34
N ALA A 9 11.64 5.71 -30.19
CA ALA A 9 12.24 5.06 -29.04
C ALA A 9 11.92 5.92 -27.81
N VAL A 10 11.05 5.40 -26.94
CA VAL A 10 10.61 6.07 -25.71
C VAL A 10 11.37 5.53 -24.51
N SER A 11 11.62 6.39 -23.53
CA SER A 11 12.26 6.04 -22.26
C SER A 11 11.23 5.58 -21.22
N CYS A 12 11.70 4.96 -20.12
CA CYS A 12 10.82 4.64 -18.99
C CYS A 12 10.19 5.90 -18.37
N ASP A 13 10.89 7.04 -18.46
CA ASP A 13 10.42 8.34 -17.97
C ASP A 13 9.24 8.85 -18.81
N ASP A 14 9.25 8.64 -20.13
CA ASP A 14 8.14 9.03 -21.02
C ASP A 14 6.86 8.23 -20.73
N PHE A 15 6.99 6.96 -20.33
CA PHE A 15 5.85 6.13 -19.93
C PHE A 15 5.27 6.58 -18.57
N LEU A 16 6.13 6.92 -17.61
CA LEU A 16 5.70 7.44 -16.31
C LEU A 16 5.01 8.80 -16.45
N ALA A 17 5.53 9.69 -17.31
CA ALA A 17 4.92 10.98 -17.60
C ALA A 17 3.53 10.81 -18.22
N ALA A 18 3.38 9.94 -19.21
CA ALA A 18 2.08 9.67 -19.82
C ALA A 18 1.05 9.10 -18.83
N MET A 19 1.48 8.24 -17.89
CA MET A 19 0.61 7.70 -16.83
C MET A 19 0.25 8.74 -15.76
N ALA A 20 1.17 9.64 -15.43
CA ALA A 20 0.93 10.74 -14.49
C ALA A 20 -0.11 11.72 -15.08
N ASP A 21 0.08 12.11 -16.34
CA ASP A 21 -0.79 13.05 -17.06
C ASP A 21 -2.20 12.48 -17.25
N ALA A 22 -2.32 11.19 -17.60
CA ALA A 22 -3.62 10.55 -17.81
C ALA A 22 -4.45 10.40 -16.51
N ASN A 23 -3.78 10.29 -15.35
CA ASN A 23 -4.44 10.06 -14.07
C ASN A 23 -4.45 11.28 -13.13
N GLY A 24 -3.85 12.40 -13.54
CA GLY A 24 -3.66 13.58 -12.68
C GLY A 24 -2.88 13.25 -11.40
N ALA A 25 -1.98 12.27 -11.45
CA ALA A 25 -1.31 11.70 -10.28
C ALA A 25 0.19 12.00 -10.31
N ASP A 26 0.77 12.41 -9.19
CA ASP A 26 2.22 12.58 -9.08
C ASP A 26 2.92 11.22 -8.93
N LEU A 27 3.54 10.79 -10.02
CA LEU A 27 4.37 9.57 -10.13
C LEU A 27 5.87 9.87 -10.11
N GLY A 28 6.31 11.10 -9.82
CA GLY A 28 7.74 11.44 -9.81
C GLY A 28 8.56 10.55 -8.86
N SER A 29 7.95 10.15 -7.74
CA SER A 29 8.55 9.23 -6.77
C SER A 29 8.63 7.77 -7.26
N PHE A 30 7.86 7.37 -8.28
CA PHE A 30 7.94 6.03 -8.88
C PHE A 30 9.21 5.83 -9.72
N ASN A 31 9.89 6.90 -10.16
CA ASN A 31 11.16 6.78 -10.90
C ASN A 31 12.25 6.05 -10.09
N LEU A 32 12.15 6.04 -8.76
CA LEU A 32 13.04 5.26 -7.92
C LEU A 32 13.01 3.75 -8.25
N TRP A 33 11.91 3.21 -8.79
CA TRP A 33 11.85 1.82 -9.25
C TRP A 33 12.74 1.52 -10.47
N TYR A 34 13.03 2.53 -11.29
CA TYR A 34 13.86 2.37 -12.48
C TYR A 34 15.32 2.76 -12.24
N SER A 35 15.58 3.62 -11.24
CA SER A 35 16.91 4.17 -10.97
C SER A 35 17.62 3.55 -9.76
N GLN A 36 16.88 3.00 -8.79
CA GLN A 36 17.44 2.45 -7.56
C GLN A 36 17.47 0.93 -7.58
N ALA A 37 18.67 0.35 -7.51
CA ALA A 37 18.85 -1.09 -7.43
C ALA A 37 18.53 -1.64 -6.02
N GLY A 38 18.11 -2.90 -5.94
CA GLY A 38 17.90 -3.63 -4.69
C GLY A 38 16.42 -3.86 -4.37
N THR A 39 16.15 -4.91 -3.61
CA THR A 39 14.79 -5.25 -3.17
C THR A 39 14.47 -4.51 -1.87
N PRO A 40 13.37 -3.73 -1.80
CA PRO A 40 12.93 -3.12 -0.56
C PRO A 40 12.59 -4.16 0.50
N GLU A 41 13.01 -3.88 1.72
CA GLU A 41 12.61 -4.58 2.94
C GLU A 41 11.49 -3.78 3.59
N LEU A 42 10.38 -4.44 3.88
CA LEU A 42 9.19 -3.85 4.49
C LEU A 42 8.91 -4.56 5.81
N HIS A 43 8.91 -3.78 6.89
CA HIS A 43 8.47 -4.21 8.20
C HIS A 43 7.08 -3.66 8.50
N ILE A 44 6.16 -4.53 8.94
CA ILE A 44 4.82 -4.12 9.36
C ILE A 44 4.58 -4.62 10.77
N ASP A 45 4.38 -3.68 11.70
CA ASP A 45 3.90 -3.95 13.04
C ASP A 45 2.41 -3.61 13.10
N ALA A 46 1.60 -4.57 13.50
CA ALA A 46 0.17 -4.39 13.72
C ALA A 46 -0.13 -4.19 15.21
N SER A 47 -1.04 -3.27 15.52
CA SER A 47 -1.55 -3.08 16.88
C SER A 47 -3.03 -2.75 16.86
N TYR A 48 -3.77 -3.28 17.82
CA TYR A 48 -5.20 -3.01 18.01
C TYR A 48 -5.44 -2.34 19.36
N ASP A 49 -6.15 -1.20 19.33
CA ASP A 49 -6.64 -0.52 20.52
C ASP A 49 -8.14 -0.79 20.68
N ALA A 50 -8.48 -1.59 21.69
CA ALA A 50 -9.86 -1.96 21.99
C ALA A 50 -10.70 -0.80 22.54
N ALA A 51 -10.07 0.17 23.21
CA ALA A 51 -10.77 1.33 23.77
C ALA A 51 -11.12 2.34 22.67
N ALA A 52 -10.19 2.57 21.75
CA ALA A 52 -10.38 3.45 20.61
C ALA A 52 -11.07 2.75 19.40
N LYS A 53 -11.16 1.41 19.41
CA LYS A 53 -11.58 0.57 18.27
C LYS A 53 -10.81 0.90 17.01
N THR A 54 -9.49 1.06 17.15
CA THR A 54 -8.59 1.38 16.04
C THR A 54 -7.59 0.27 15.81
N TYR A 55 -7.30 0.01 14.54
CA TYR A 55 -6.26 -0.92 14.14
C TYR A 55 -5.18 -0.15 13.39
N THR A 56 -3.97 -0.14 13.94
CA THR A 56 -2.84 0.62 13.39
C THR A 56 -1.84 -0.33 12.75
N LEU A 57 -1.55 -0.11 11.47
CA LEU A 57 -0.41 -0.68 10.77
C LEU A 57 0.72 0.33 10.77
N LYS A 58 1.78 0.04 11.51
CA LYS A 58 3.04 0.78 11.45
C LYS A 58 3.93 0.13 10.41
N CYS A 59 4.06 0.78 9.26
CA CYS A 59 4.89 0.32 8.17
C CYS A 59 6.24 1.03 8.22
N THR A 60 7.33 0.29 8.09
CA THR A 60 8.69 0.82 7.95
C THR A 60 9.35 0.17 6.76
N GLN A 61 9.83 0.95 5.79
CA GLN A 61 10.55 0.45 4.63
C GLN A 61 12.01 0.88 4.65
N LYS A 62 12.85 0.02 4.08
CA LYS A 62 14.26 0.32 3.84
C LYS A 62 14.73 -0.40 2.59
N VAL A 63 15.58 0.24 1.81
CA VAL A 63 16.30 -0.43 0.73
C VAL A 63 17.75 -0.60 1.17
N PRO A 64 18.27 -1.84 1.27
CA PRO A 64 19.68 -2.08 1.61
C PRO A 64 20.63 -1.45 0.58
N ALA A 65 21.81 -1.05 1.03
CA ALA A 65 22.87 -0.56 0.16
C ALA A 65 23.28 -1.65 -0.85
N THR A 66 23.51 -1.25 -2.11
CA THR A 66 24.04 -2.13 -3.16
C THR A 66 25.42 -1.62 -3.61
N PRO A 67 26.28 -2.47 -4.18
CA PRO A 67 27.54 -2.02 -4.77
C PRO A 67 27.29 -0.86 -5.75
N GLY A 68 28.04 0.25 -5.60
CA GLY A 68 27.88 1.45 -6.43
C GLY A 68 26.70 2.38 -6.06
N GLN A 69 25.82 1.99 -5.13
CA GLN A 69 24.74 2.84 -4.62
C GLN A 69 24.60 2.65 -3.09
N PRO A 70 25.42 3.34 -2.27
CA PRO A 70 25.41 3.17 -0.81
C PRO A 70 24.23 3.89 -0.14
N THR A 71 23.75 4.97 -0.73
CA THR A 71 22.61 5.76 -0.24
C THR A 71 21.36 5.36 -0.99
N LYS A 72 20.25 5.18 -0.27
CA LYS A 72 18.97 4.78 -0.83
C LYS A 72 17.84 5.66 -0.31
N ALA A 73 16.89 5.99 -1.17
CA ALA A 73 15.66 6.70 -0.84
C ALA A 73 14.50 5.71 -0.62
N PRO A 74 13.50 6.05 0.21
CA PRO A 74 12.24 5.30 0.30
C PRO A 74 11.55 5.22 -1.06
N MET A 75 11.01 4.06 -1.39
CA MET A 75 10.33 3.82 -2.67
C MET A 75 8.81 3.91 -2.49
N VAL A 76 8.08 4.19 -3.57
CA VAL A 76 6.62 4.12 -3.52
C VAL A 76 6.20 2.66 -3.55
N LEU A 77 5.59 2.18 -2.47
CA LEU A 77 5.07 0.82 -2.36
C LEU A 77 3.54 0.84 -2.27
N PRO A 78 2.81 0.32 -3.28
CA PRO A 78 1.39 0.05 -3.15
C PRO A 78 1.18 -1.23 -2.35
N LEU A 79 0.57 -1.13 -1.16
CA LEU A 79 0.35 -2.24 -0.24
C LEU A 79 -1.15 -2.56 -0.18
N ALA A 80 -1.56 -3.62 -0.88
CA ALA A 80 -2.94 -4.12 -0.77
C ALA A 80 -3.12 -4.87 0.56
N VAL A 81 -4.02 -4.39 1.41
CA VAL A 81 -4.31 -4.95 2.73
C VAL A 81 -5.80 -5.22 2.92
N GLY A 82 -6.09 -6.23 3.73
CA GLY A 82 -7.43 -6.56 4.21
C GLY A 82 -7.37 -6.97 5.69
N LEU A 83 -8.44 -6.69 6.44
CA LEU A 83 -8.58 -7.16 7.82
C LEU A 83 -9.59 -8.31 7.86
N LEU A 84 -9.27 -9.36 8.62
CA LEU A 84 -10.12 -10.52 8.77
C LEU A 84 -10.71 -10.55 10.18
N GLY A 85 -12.04 -10.73 10.27
CA GLY A 85 -12.74 -10.92 11.53
C GLY A 85 -12.48 -12.31 12.11
N ALA A 86 -12.93 -12.54 13.36
CA ALA A 86 -12.76 -13.82 14.06
C ALA A 86 -13.36 -15.03 13.32
N GLN A 87 -14.35 -14.81 12.46
CA GLN A 87 -14.98 -15.84 11.63
C GLN A 87 -14.28 -16.04 10.27
N GLY A 88 -13.15 -15.37 10.02
CA GLY A 88 -12.39 -15.44 8.77
C GLY A 88 -12.97 -14.62 7.61
N GLY A 89 -14.08 -13.91 7.82
CA GLY A 89 -14.65 -13.00 6.82
C GLY A 89 -13.88 -11.69 6.73
N ASP A 90 -13.85 -11.11 5.52
CA ASP A 90 -13.29 -9.76 5.31
C ASP A 90 -14.11 -8.70 6.06
N LEU A 91 -13.40 -7.79 6.73
CA LEU A 91 -13.99 -6.61 7.37
C LEU A 91 -13.97 -5.42 6.41
N ASP A 92 -15.01 -4.59 6.48
CA ASP A 92 -15.02 -3.31 5.78
C ASP A 92 -14.00 -2.36 6.42
N LEU A 93 -13.12 -1.82 5.59
CA LEU A 93 -12.03 -0.95 6.00
C LEU A 93 -12.44 0.51 5.89
N THR A 94 -12.29 1.26 6.98
CA THR A 94 -12.38 2.73 6.95
C THR A 94 -11.03 3.32 7.29
N LEU A 95 -10.44 4.03 6.33
CA LEU A 95 -9.16 4.72 6.47
C LEU A 95 -9.43 6.23 6.32
N GLU A 96 -8.95 7.04 7.27
CA GLU A 96 -9.11 8.50 7.26
C GLU A 96 -10.58 8.96 7.11
N GLY A 97 -11.52 8.19 7.64
CA GLY A 97 -12.96 8.49 7.57
C GLY A 97 -13.63 8.13 6.23
N ALA A 98 -12.91 7.56 5.27
CA ALA A 98 -13.47 7.07 4.01
C ALA A 98 -13.58 5.54 4.01
N SER A 99 -14.75 5.02 3.62
CA SER A 99 -14.92 3.57 3.40
C SER A 99 -14.15 3.15 2.15
N LYS A 100 -13.33 2.10 2.29
CA LYS A 100 -12.47 1.52 1.25
C LYS A 100 -12.91 0.12 0.83
N GLY A 101 -14.03 -0.38 1.35
CA GLY A 101 -14.50 -1.75 1.17
C GLY A 101 -13.60 -2.76 1.89
N THR A 102 -13.54 -3.99 1.40
CA THR A 102 -12.82 -5.10 2.06
C THR A 102 -11.32 -5.15 1.81
N THR A 103 -10.86 -4.55 0.70
CA THR A 103 -9.44 -4.48 0.33
C THR A 103 -9.05 -3.04 0.04
N CYS A 104 -8.06 -2.53 0.76
CA CYS A 104 -7.54 -1.19 0.59
C CYS A 104 -6.10 -1.24 0.08
N VAL A 105 -5.76 -0.39 -0.90
CA VAL A 105 -4.36 -0.21 -1.33
C VAL A 105 -3.80 1.00 -0.59
N LEU A 106 -2.89 0.75 0.35
CA LEU A 106 -2.15 1.77 1.07
C LEU A 106 -0.96 2.24 0.24
N ARG A 107 -0.80 3.55 0.09
CA ARG A 107 0.35 4.14 -0.59
C ARG A 107 1.41 4.46 0.45
N MET A 108 2.44 3.63 0.53
CA MET A 108 3.63 3.91 1.35
C MET A 108 4.62 4.73 0.52
N THR A 109 4.98 5.92 0.98
CA THR A 109 5.97 6.78 0.31
C THR A 109 7.15 7.14 1.20
N GLU A 110 6.97 7.09 2.52
CA GLU A 110 7.98 7.50 3.49
C GLU A 110 8.81 6.31 3.97
N SER A 111 9.89 6.57 4.73
CA SER A 111 10.64 5.49 5.38
C SER A 111 9.83 4.81 6.50
N GLN A 112 8.95 5.56 7.16
CA GLN A 112 8.02 5.06 8.16
C GLN A 112 6.68 5.79 8.01
N GLN A 113 5.57 5.06 8.00
CA GLN A 113 4.23 5.62 7.86
C GLN A 113 3.25 4.75 8.63
N ASN A 114 2.30 5.40 9.29
CA ASN A 114 1.27 4.73 10.07
C ASN A 114 -0.06 4.83 9.33
N PHE A 115 -0.76 3.71 9.21
CA PHE A 115 -2.11 3.64 8.66
C PHE A 115 -3.07 3.20 9.75
N VAL A 116 -4.01 4.07 10.10
CA VAL A 116 -4.96 3.84 11.19
C VAL A 116 -6.33 3.55 10.60
N PHE A 117 -6.77 2.31 10.75
CA PHE A 117 -8.12 1.88 10.43
C PHE A 117 -9.04 2.14 11.61
N THR A 118 -10.22 2.67 11.31
CA THR A 118 -11.24 3.05 12.28
C THR A 118 -12.51 2.26 12.00
N ASP A 119 -13.36 2.12 13.00
CA ASP A 119 -14.66 1.49 12.82
C ASP A 119 -15.53 2.32 11.86
N SER A 120 -16.20 1.65 10.92
CA SER A 120 -17.10 2.33 9.98
C SER A 120 -18.36 2.76 10.74
N ALA A 121 -18.47 4.05 11.07
CA ALA A 121 -19.65 4.60 11.77
C ALA A 121 -20.92 4.69 10.90
N VAL A 122 -20.98 4.04 9.74
CA VAL A 122 -22.05 4.24 8.74
C VAL A 122 -22.79 2.94 8.45
N THR A 123 -23.98 2.85 9.03
CA THR A 123 -25.23 2.27 8.51
C THR A 123 -25.12 1.43 7.22
N CYS A 124 -24.64 0.20 7.32
CA CYS A 124 -24.86 -0.83 6.30
C CYS A 124 -25.97 -1.79 6.78
N PRO A 125 -27.01 -2.09 5.98
CA PRO A 125 -28.12 -2.96 6.38
C PRO A 125 -27.79 -4.46 6.27
N SER A 126 -26.53 -4.84 6.04
CA SER A 126 -26.10 -6.23 6.03
C SER A 126 -25.76 -6.71 7.45
N PRO A 127 -26.31 -7.84 7.93
CA PRO A 127 -26.07 -8.35 9.28
C PRO A 127 -24.70 -9.03 9.46
N ALA A 128 -23.87 -9.16 8.42
CA ALA A 128 -22.69 -10.04 8.45
C ALA A 128 -21.33 -9.36 8.76
N VAL A 129 -21.22 -8.04 8.67
CA VAL A 129 -19.95 -7.34 8.85
C VAL A 129 -20.18 -6.20 9.84
N ARG A 130 -19.95 -6.46 11.12
CA ARG A 130 -20.07 -5.44 12.15
C ARG A 130 -18.84 -5.41 13.03
N VAL A 131 -18.33 -4.19 13.13
CA VAL A 131 -17.37 -3.69 14.11
C VAL A 131 -15.96 -4.24 13.92
N LEU A 132 -14.99 -3.32 13.94
CA LEU A 132 -13.58 -3.61 14.20
C LEU A 132 -13.45 -4.17 15.64
N GLU A 133 -14.06 -5.32 15.92
CA GLU A 133 -13.72 -6.15 17.07
C GLU A 133 -12.39 -6.82 16.75
N ALA A 134 -11.51 -6.93 17.75
CA ALA A 134 -10.11 -7.37 17.63
C ALA A 134 -9.88 -8.25 16.39
N PRO A 135 -9.32 -7.69 15.30
CA PRO A 135 -9.18 -8.43 14.05
C PRO A 135 -8.30 -9.64 14.32
N ALA A 136 -8.74 -10.81 13.85
CA ALA A 136 -8.05 -12.06 14.11
C ALA A 136 -6.76 -12.19 13.29
N ALA A 137 -6.69 -11.50 12.14
CA ALA A 137 -5.49 -11.40 11.33
C ALA A 137 -5.57 -10.21 10.36
N ALA A 138 -4.41 -9.66 9.99
CA ALA A 138 -4.30 -8.76 8.84
C ALA A 138 -3.72 -9.51 7.63
N SER A 139 -4.46 -9.50 6.54
CA SER A 139 -3.99 -9.98 5.25
C SER A 139 -3.15 -8.87 4.60
N LEU A 140 -1.82 -9.02 4.68
CA LEU A 140 -0.85 -8.06 4.16
C LEU A 140 -0.34 -8.49 2.78
N LEU A 141 -0.03 -7.50 1.93
CA LEU A 141 0.58 -7.70 0.60
C LEU A 141 -0.25 -8.61 -0.32
N ARG A 142 -1.58 -8.44 -0.33
CA ARG A 142 -2.49 -9.19 -1.22
C ARG A 142 -2.04 -9.09 -2.68
N ASN A 143 -2.12 -10.20 -3.39
CA ASN A 143 -1.72 -10.36 -4.78
C ASN A 143 -0.28 -9.91 -5.10
N PHE A 144 0.62 -9.97 -4.10
CA PHE A 144 2.00 -9.51 -4.24
C PHE A 144 2.07 -8.07 -4.78
N SER A 145 1.23 -7.21 -4.19
CA SER A 145 1.01 -5.81 -4.62
C SER A 145 2.29 -4.98 -4.74
N ALA A 146 3.34 -5.32 -4.00
CA ALA A 146 4.67 -4.74 -4.20
C ALA A 146 5.77 -5.83 -4.08
N PRO A 147 6.83 -5.78 -4.91
CA PRO A 147 7.91 -6.76 -4.86
C PRO A 147 8.89 -6.44 -3.72
N VAL A 148 8.49 -6.79 -2.50
CA VAL A 148 9.25 -6.50 -1.26
C VAL A 148 9.50 -7.76 -0.44
N LYS A 149 10.55 -7.70 0.40
CA LYS A 149 10.76 -8.67 1.48
C LYS A 149 9.93 -8.22 2.69
N LEU A 150 8.85 -8.94 2.98
CA LEU A 150 7.95 -8.61 4.09
C LEU A 150 8.40 -9.31 5.39
N THR A 151 8.56 -8.54 6.46
CA THR A 151 8.69 -9.03 7.84
C THR A 151 7.55 -8.45 8.67
N THR A 152 6.82 -9.28 9.39
CA THR A 152 5.58 -8.85 10.05
C THR A 152 5.52 -9.37 11.48
N ASN A 153 5.15 -8.48 12.40
CA ASN A 153 4.73 -8.85 13.75
C ASN A 153 3.22 -8.58 13.85
N GLN A 154 2.44 -9.66 13.81
CA GLN A 154 1.00 -9.61 14.04
C GLN A 154 0.69 -10.18 15.42
N VAL A 155 -0.32 -9.59 16.06
CA VAL A 155 -0.85 -10.00 17.36
C VAL A 155 -1.82 -11.16 17.17
#